data_AF-A0A923HEZ6-F1
#
_entry.id   AF-A0A923HEZ6-F1
#
_cell.length_a   1.000
_cell.length_b   1.000
_cell.length_c   1.000
_cell.angle_alpha   90.00
_cell.angle_beta   90.00
_cell.angle_gamma   90.00
#
_symmetry.space_group_name_H-M   'P 1'
#
loop_
_entity.id
_entity.type
_entity.pdbx_description
1 polymer ?
#
loop_
_entity_poly.entity_id
_entity_poly.type
_entity_poly.pdbx_seq_one_letter_code
_entity_poly.pdbx_strand_id
1 'polypeptide(L)' 'MENPFKHINQPIKEVPPELKSKVMSDIAMAKLIMELAALFSYNIGDIIETVVKNRNKENNQNLT' A
#
# COMPACT_ATOMS: atom_id res chain seq x y z
N MET A 1 -35.27 -27.09 -18.60
CA MET A 1 -34.77 -26.08 -17.66
C MET A 1 -33.67 -26.72 -16.83
N GLU A 2 -32.48 -26.12 -16.79
CA GLU A 2 -31.38 -26.62 -15.97
C GLU A 2 -31.59 -26.24 -14.50
N ASN A 3 -31.33 -27.16 -13.58
CA ASN A 3 -31.59 -26.98 -12.15
C ASN A 3 -30.56 -25.99 -11.54
N PRO A 4 -30.98 -24.83 -11.03
CA PRO A 4 -30.07 -23.81 -10.50
C PRO A 4 -29.40 -24.22 -9.17
N PHE A 5 -29.95 -25.19 -8.45
CA PHE A 5 -29.45 -25.64 -7.15
C PHE A 5 -28.25 -26.59 -7.23
N LYS A 6 -27.89 -27.07 -8.44
CA LYS A 6 -26.73 -27.97 -8.64
C LYS A 6 -25.38 -27.35 -8.30
N HIS A 7 -25.32 -26.03 -8.13
CA HIS A 7 -24.08 -25.28 -7.93
C HIS A 7 -23.83 -24.89 -6.46
N ILE A 8 -24.80 -25.11 -5.56
CA ILE A 8 -24.71 -24.62 -4.17
C ILE A 8 -23.72 -25.45 -3.33
N ASN A 9 -23.61 -26.75 -3.61
CA ASN A 9 -22.71 -27.67 -2.89
C ASN A 9 -21.44 -27.99 -3.69
N GLN A 10 -21.12 -27.21 -4.72
CA GLN A 10 -19.88 -27.38 -5.45
C GLN A 10 -18.74 -26.74 -4.63
N PRO A 11 -17.53 -27.35 -4.63
CA PRO A 11 -16.38 -26.72 -4.01
C PRO A 11 -16.20 -25.31 -4.58
N ILE A 12 -15.90 -24.35 -3.71
CA ILE A 12 -15.59 -22.99 -4.13
C ILE A 12 -14.50 -23.10 -5.20
N LYS A 13 -14.81 -22.62 -6.41
CA LYS A 13 -13.87 -22.69 -7.53
C LYS A 13 -12.59 -21.99 -7.11
N GLU A 14 -11.47 -22.71 -7.20
CA GLU A 14 -10.18 -22.13 -6.82
C GLU A 14 -9.92 -20.88 -7.67
N VAL A 15 -9.50 -19.82 -6.99
CA VAL A 15 -9.20 -18.55 -7.62
C VAL A 15 -8.02 -18.78 -8.57
N PRO A 16 -8.11 -18.35 -9.84
CA PRO A 16 -6.97 -18.43 -10.76
C PRO A 16 -5.70 -17.88 -10.10
N PRO A 17 -4.56 -18.61 -10.15
CA PRO A 17 -3.34 -18.23 -9.43
C PRO A 17 -2.87 -16.80 -9.73
N GLU A 18 -3.02 -16.37 -10.99
CA GLU A 18 -2.70 -15.02 -11.45
C GLU A 18 -3.55 -13.96 -10.74
N LEU A 19 -4.86 -14.16 -10.66
CA LEU A 19 -5.78 -13.24 -10.00
C LEU A 19 -5.53 -13.19 -8.49
N LYS A 20 -5.23 -14.33 -7.87
CA LYS A 20 -4.87 -14.38 -6.44
C LYS A 20 -3.61 -13.58 -6.16
N SER A 21 -2.57 -13.74 -7.00
CA SER A 21 -1.31 -13.00 -6.85
C SER A 21 -1.50 -11.49 -7.02
N LYS A 22 -2.24 -11.08 -8.06
CA LYS A 22 -2.56 -9.66 -8.30
C LYS A 22 -3.31 -9.04 -7.13
N VAL A 23 -4.38 -9.67 -6.65
CA VAL A 23 -5.19 -9.16 -5.54
C VAL A 23 -4.36 -9.05 -4.26
N MET A 24 -3.50 -10.03 -3.97
CA MET A 24 -2.61 -9.96 -2.80
C MET A 24 -1.58 -8.83 -2.90
N SER A 25 -1.05 -8.58 -4.11
CA SER A 25 -0.17 -7.43 -4.37
C SER A 25 -0.88 -6.10 -4.13
N ASP A 26 -2.11 -5.95 -4.62
CA ASP A 26 -2.90 -4.73 -4.47
C ASP A 26 -3.25 -4.48 -2.99
N ILE A 27 -3.58 -5.54 -2.24
CA ILE A 27 -3.80 -5.48 -0.78
C ILE A 27 -2.53 -5.03 -0.05
N ALA A 28 -1.37 -5.58 -0.41
CA ALA A 28 -0.10 -5.21 0.21
C ALA A 28 0.23 -3.73 -0.01
N MET A 29 0.01 -3.22 -1.22
CA MET A 29 0.21 -1.81 -1.56
C MET A 29 -0.73 -0.90 -0.76
N ALA A 30 -2.02 -1.24 -0.69
CA ALA A 30 -3.00 -0.46 0.08
C ALA A 30 -2.66 -0.42 1.57
N LYS A 31 -2.21 -1.54 2.15
CA LYS A 31 -1.74 -1.61 3.55
C LYS A 31 -0.52 -0.74 3.78
N LEU A 32 0.47 -0.79 2.89
CA LEU A 32 1.66 0.06 2.98
C LEU A 32 1.26 1.54 2.97
N ILE A 33 0.39 1.96 2.04
CA ILE A 33 -0.07 3.35 1.97
C ILE A 33 -0.84 3.75 3.23
N MET A 34 -1.69 2.87 3.75
CA MET A 34 -2.44 3.09 4.99
C MET A 34 -1.50 3.25 6.20
N GLU A 35 -0.49 2.39 6.30
CA GLU A 35 0.54 2.45 7.35
C GLU A 35 1.37 3.73 7.24
N LEU A 36 1.76 4.14 6.03
CA LEU A 36 2.45 5.42 5.80
C LEU A 36 1.57 6.61 6.19
N ALA A 37 0.29 6.60 5.82
CA ALA A 37 -0.66 7.66 6.18
C ALA A 37 -0.88 7.74 7.71
N ALA A 38 -0.93 6.59 8.39
CA ALA A 38 -1.03 6.52 9.84
C ALA A 38 0.27 6.97 10.53
N LEU A 39 1.43 6.58 10.01
CA LEU A 39 2.75 6.88 10.58
C LEU A 39 3.11 8.36 10.42
N PHE A 40 2.88 8.94 9.24
CA PHE A 40 3.31 10.30 8.93
C PHE A 40 2.23 11.36 9.14
N SER A 41 1.01 10.97 9.55
CA SER A 41 -0.15 11.87 9.61
C SER A 41 -0.35 12.62 8.28
N TYR A 42 -1.36 13.49 8.16
CA TYR A 42 -1.60 14.25 6.92
C TYR A 42 -0.47 15.23 6.52
N ASN A 43 0.65 15.27 7.25
CA ASN A 43 1.72 16.26 7.16
C ASN A 43 3.06 15.69 6.64
N ILE A 44 3.00 14.66 5.80
CA ILE A 44 4.22 14.10 5.17
C ILE A 44 5.01 15.16 4.37
N GLY A 45 4.31 16.16 3.81
CA GLY A 45 4.93 17.30 3.14
C GLY A 45 5.84 18.12 4.07
N ASP A 46 5.32 18.52 5.23
CA ASP A 46 6.07 19.30 6.23
C ASP A 46 7.29 18.53 6.76
N ILE A 47 7.16 17.22 6.97
CA ILE A 47 8.25 16.36 7.44
C ILE A 47 9.35 16.27 6.37
N ILE A 48 8.98 15.98 5.12
CA ILE A 48 9.94 15.92 4.01
C ILE A 48 10.64 17.26 3.85
N GLU A 49 9.90 18.37 3.86
CA GLU A 49 10.46 19.72 3.75
C GLU A 49 11.44 20.03 4.89
N THR A 50 11.08 19.69 6.12
CA THR A 50 11.92 19.90 7.31
C THR A 50 13.21 19.10 7.22
N VAL A 51 13.14 17.82 6.84
CA VAL A 51 14.31 16.95 6.69
C VAL A 51 15.25 17.46 5.59
N VAL A 52 14.70 17.85 4.44
CA VAL A 52 15.49 18.40 3.32
C VAL A 52 16.15 19.72 3.72
N LYS A 53 15.43 20.63 4.38
CA LYS A 53 15.97 21.90 4.89
C LYS A 53 17.10 21.68 5.90
N ASN A 54 16.92 20.76 6.85
CA ASN A 54 17.93 20.45 7.86
C ASN A 54 19.22 19.90 7.24
N ARG A 55 19.10 19.00 6.25
CA ARG A 55 20.26 18.48 5.51
C ARG A 55 21.02 19.58 4.76
N ASN A 56 20.30 20.53 4.14
CA ASN A 56 20.94 21.65 3.44
C ASN A 56 21.57 22.67 4.41
N LYS A 57 21.02 22.83 5.61
CA LYS A 57 21.57 23.70 6.65
C LYS A 57 22.91 23.18 7.18
N GLU A 58 23.02 21.88 7.46
CA GLU A 58 24.29 21.27 7.91
C GLU A 58 25.39 21.36 6.84
N ASN A 59 25.04 21.21 5.57
CA ASN A 59 26.02 21.37 4.48
C ASN A 59 26.58 22.80 4.38
N ASN A 60 25.79 23.83 4.68
CA ASN A 60 26.25 25.23 4.64
C ASN A 60 27.05 25.65 5.89
N GLN A 61 26.85 24.99 7.03
CA GLN A 61 27.64 25.26 8.24
C GLN A 61 29.04 24.65 8.20
N ASN A 62 29.28 23.68 7.31
CA ASN A 62 30.60 23.08 7.09
C ASN A 62 31.45 23.85 6.05
N LEU A 63 30.94 24.97 5.51
CA LEU A 63 31.59 25.80 4.47
C LEU A 63 31.99 27.20 4.96
N THR A 64 31.87 27.48 6.26
CA THR A 64 32.33 28.70 6.95
C THR A 64 33.13 28.33 8.19
#